data_AF-A0A8A2UCW3-F1
#
_entry.id   AF-A0A8A2UCW3-F1
#
_cell.length_a   1.000
_cell.length_b   1.000
_cell.length_c   1.000
_cell.angle_alpha   90.00
_cell.angle_beta   90.00
_cell.angle_gamma   90.00
#
_symmetry.space_group_name_H-M   'P 1'
#
loop_
_entity.id
_entity.type
_entity.pdbx_description
1 polymer ?
#
loop_
_entity_poly.entity_id
_entity_poly.type
_entity_poly.pdbx_seq_one_letter_code
_entity_poly.pdbx_strand_id
1 'polypeptide(L)'
;MKQSRRAFVVVLVGIGSGCVGTRQSSPTTTESDTDGDGVPDRADRYPNDSRRAFRDHSREGTYTLRPGQFSATALTNSPEASGEVLHYDVEVEGDTEVDCLVFEREAYDAYAAGARDVPIVSEYSRTGVTKTTLTRTLDKGEYLFSLDYTSQVTAPSEQSVTVNLYLELAEPADQ
;
A
#
# COMPACT_ATOMS: atom_id res chain seq x y z
N MET A 1 -29.21 9.96 -46.32
CA MET A 1 -30.48 9.53 -45.68
C MET A 1 -30.10 8.93 -44.33
N LYS A 2 -29.88 9.70 -43.25
CA LYS A 2 -30.82 10.28 -42.26
C LYS A 2 -31.84 9.29 -41.65
N GLN A 3 -31.55 8.95 -40.37
CA GLN A 3 -32.42 8.53 -39.25
C GLN A 3 -32.92 7.07 -39.27
N SER A 4 -32.95 6.33 -38.15
CA SER A 4 -33.52 6.72 -36.86
C SER A 4 -32.85 6.05 -35.65
N ARG A 5 -32.50 6.86 -34.65
CA ARG A 5 -32.20 6.43 -33.28
C ARG A 5 -33.52 6.03 -32.60
N ARG A 6 -33.54 4.91 -31.89
CA ARG A 6 -34.65 4.57 -30.98
C ARG A 6 -34.24 4.95 -29.56
N ALA A 7 -34.70 6.11 -29.14
CA ALA A 7 -34.77 6.48 -27.73
C ALA A 7 -35.89 5.65 -27.07
N PHE A 8 -35.61 5.08 -25.90
CA PHE A 8 -36.65 4.63 -24.99
C PHE A 8 -36.54 5.50 -23.74
N VAL A 9 -37.41 6.51 -23.69
CA VAL A 9 -37.70 7.32 -22.51
C VAL A 9 -38.93 6.71 -21.88
N VAL A 10 -38.83 6.30 -20.62
CA VAL A 10 -40.00 6.03 -19.77
C VAL A 10 -39.87 6.96 -18.57
N VAL A 11 -40.81 7.90 -18.47
CA VAL A 11 -41.01 8.78 -17.31
C VAL A 11 -42.51 8.88 -17.04
N LEU A 12 -42.81 9.04 -15.74
CA LEU A 12 -43.99 9.62 -15.06
C LEU A 12 -44.90 8.57 -14.35
N VAL A 13 -45.36 8.71 -13.10
CA VAL A 13 -45.28 9.81 -12.09
C VAL A 13 -45.78 9.35 -10.70
N GLY A 14 -45.22 9.95 -9.62
CA GLY A 14 -45.90 10.36 -8.36
C GLY A 14 -46.14 9.28 -7.28
N ILE A 15 -46.04 9.51 -5.96
CA ILE A 15 -46.04 10.74 -5.14
C ILE A 15 -45.25 10.43 -3.85
N GLY A 16 -44.57 11.44 -3.30
CA GLY A 16 -43.49 11.27 -2.32
C GLY A 16 -43.84 10.89 -0.88
N SER A 17 -42.82 10.35 -0.23
CA SER A 17 -42.41 10.65 1.13
C SER A 17 -40.94 10.29 1.22
N GLY A 18 -40.13 11.27 1.63
CA GLY A 18 -38.70 11.06 1.82
C GLY A 18 -38.45 10.01 2.89
N CYS A 19 -37.40 9.22 2.68
CA CYS A 19 -36.40 8.88 3.68
C CYS A 19 -35.27 8.17 2.93
N VAL A 20 -34.17 8.92 2.79
CA VAL A 20 -32.81 8.50 3.10
C VAL A 20 -32.37 7.14 2.55
N GLY A 21 -31.39 7.19 1.66
CA GLY A 21 -30.66 6.04 1.15
C GLY A 21 -30.05 5.21 2.29
N THR A 22 -30.44 3.94 2.35
CA THR A 22 -29.68 2.93 3.06
C THR A 22 -28.48 2.55 2.20
N ARG A 23 -27.39 3.30 2.38
CA ARG A 23 -26.06 2.71 2.28
C ARG A 23 -26.05 1.57 3.30
N GLN A 24 -26.00 0.33 2.82
CA GLN A 24 -25.59 -0.78 3.67
C GLN A 24 -24.12 -0.53 4.02
N SER A 25 -23.89 0.21 5.10
CA SER A 25 -22.62 0.19 5.79
C SER A 25 -22.49 -1.20 6.39
N SER A 26 -21.52 -1.98 5.89
CA SER A 26 -20.97 -3.09 6.65
C SER A 26 -20.62 -2.61 8.06
N PRO A 27 -20.80 -3.40 9.12
CA PRO A 27 -20.35 -2.98 10.43
C PRO A 27 -18.82 -3.01 10.41
N THR A 28 -18.19 -1.87 10.20
CA THR A 28 -16.84 -1.67 10.71
C THR A 28 -17.00 -1.75 12.22
N THR A 29 -16.52 -2.82 12.84
CA THR A 29 -16.18 -2.75 14.26
C THR A 29 -15.19 -1.60 14.38
N THR A 30 -15.66 -0.41 14.75
CA THR A 30 -14.78 0.71 15.09
C THR A 30 -14.09 0.29 16.36
N GLU A 31 -12.89 -0.25 16.19
CA GLU A 31 -12.00 -0.53 17.29
C GLU A 31 -11.56 0.81 17.86
N SER A 32 -11.51 0.90 19.19
CA SER A 32 -11.00 2.10 19.85
C SER A 32 -9.57 2.37 19.41
N ASP A 33 -9.24 3.63 19.22
CA ASP A 33 -7.91 4.18 19.01
C ASP A 33 -7.82 5.33 20.03
N THR A 34 -7.24 5.04 21.18
CA THR A 34 -7.33 5.85 22.40
C THR A 34 -6.41 7.07 22.34
N ASP A 35 -5.26 6.97 21.67
CA ASP A 35 -4.32 8.07 21.54
C ASP A 35 -4.34 8.76 20.16
N GLY A 36 -5.06 8.19 19.19
CA GLY A 36 -5.34 8.82 17.90
C GLY A 36 -4.19 8.69 16.92
N ASP A 37 -3.31 7.71 17.08
CA ASP A 37 -2.17 7.48 16.21
C ASP A 37 -2.53 6.75 14.89
N GLY A 38 -3.78 6.28 14.77
CA GLY A 38 -4.31 5.59 13.60
C GLY A 38 -4.20 4.06 13.66
N VAL A 39 -3.68 3.48 14.75
CA VAL A 39 -3.63 2.04 15.01
C VAL A 39 -4.66 1.68 16.09
N PRO A 40 -5.56 0.71 15.85
CA PRO A 40 -6.50 0.27 16.88
C PRO A 40 -5.81 -0.20 18.17
N ASP A 41 -6.39 0.12 19.33
CA ASP A 41 -5.89 -0.22 20.69
C ASP A 41 -5.53 -1.70 20.86
N ARG A 42 -6.24 -2.59 20.16
CA ARG A 42 -5.98 -4.05 20.23
C ARG A 42 -4.73 -4.49 19.48
N ALA A 43 -4.28 -3.67 18.54
CA ALA A 43 -3.18 -3.91 17.62
C ALA A 43 -1.97 -3.04 17.95
N ASP A 44 -2.17 -2.00 18.77
CA ASP A 44 -1.12 -1.12 19.26
C ASP A 44 -0.54 -1.60 20.61
N ARG A 45 0.80 -1.61 20.70
CA ARG A 45 1.54 -1.92 21.92
C ARG A 45 1.55 -0.75 22.89
N TYR A 46 1.29 0.49 22.44
CA TYR A 46 1.30 1.68 23.30
C TYR A 46 0.02 2.54 23.19
N PRO A 47 -1.18 1.97 23.49
CA PRO A 47 -2.50 2.58 23.17
C PRO A 47 -2.85 3.85 23.96
N ASN A 48 -1.90 4.50 24.61
CA ASN A 48 -2.07 5.77 25.31
C ASN A 48 -0.89 6.73 25.04
N ASP A 49 -0.02 6.46 24.06
CA ASP A 49 1.12 7.29 23.68
C ASP A 49 1.20 7.40 22.16
N SER A 50 0.53 8.40 21.59
CA SER A 50 0.44 8.60 20.14
C SER A 50 1.79 8.83 19.44
N ARG A 51 2.87 9.01 20.23
CA ARG A 51 4.24 9.08 19.72
C ARG A 51 4.84 7.70 19.45
N ARG A 52 4.12 6.62 19.74
CA ARG A 52 4.58 5.24 19.62
C ARG A 52 3.43 4.36 19.15
N ALA A 53 3.16 4.36 17.86
CA ALA A 53 2.34 3.32 17.27
C ALA A 53 3.22 2.08 17.13
N PHE A 54 2.85 0.93 17.69
CA PHE A 54 3.71 -0.23 17.51
C PHE A 54 2.97 -1.55 17.33
N ARG A 55 3.18 -2.09 16.13
CA ARG A 55 3.01 -3.51 15.83
C ARG A 55 4.28 -3.94 15.10
N ASP A 56 5.15 -4.71 15.76
CA ASP A 56 6.25 -5.43 15.08
C ASP A 56 5.65 -6.05 13.80
N HIS A 57 5.96 -5.45 12.65
CA HIS A 57 5.41 -5.90 11.38
C HIS A 57 6.55 -6.49 10.58
N SER A 58 6.73 -7.80 10.74
CA SER A 58 7.56 -8.58 9.83
C SER A 58 6.69 -9.35 8.83
N ARG A 59 7.14 -9.37 7.60
CA ARG A 59 6.58 -10.14 6.48
C ARG A 59 7.73 -10.83 5.79
N GLU A 60 7.69 -12.16 5.80
CA GLU A 60 8.65 -13.00 5.09
C GLU A 60 7.91 -13.91 4.13
N GLY A 61 8.47 -14.14 2.93
CA GLY A 61 7.96 -15.16 2.04
C GLY A 61 8.53 -15.12 0.63
N THR A 62 8.12 -16.12 -0.15
CA THR A 62 8.45 -16.25 -1.56
C THR A 62 7.25 -15.84 -2.41
N TYR A 63 7.50 -14.97 -3.40
CA TYR A 63 6.49 -14.40 -4.29
C TYR A 63 6.81 -14.72 -5.74
N THR A 64 5.83 -15.22 -6.49
CA THR A 64 5.94 -15.32 -7.95
C THR A 64 5.10 -14.23 -8.60
N LEU A 65 5.74 -13.32 -9.33
CA LEU A 65 5.09 -12.22 -10.03
C LEU A 65 5.13 -12.43 -11.54
N ARG A 66 4.00 -12.19 -12.21
CA ARG A 66 3.93 -12.08 -13.68
C ARG A 66 4.21 -10.64 -14.10
N PRO A 67 4.65 -10.40 -15.35
CA PRO A 67 4.82 -9.04 -15.85
C PRO A 67 3.54 -8.23 -15.69
N GLY A 68 3.65 -7.03 -15.12
CA GLY A 68 2.53 -6.15 -14.79
C GLY A 68 1.90 -6.40 -13.41
N GLN A 69 2.43 -7.33 -12.61
CA GLN A 69 1.99 -7.56 -11.23
C GLN A 69 2.89 -6.89 -10.19
N PHE A 70 2.34 -6.71 -9.01
CA PHE A 70 3.06 -6.23 -7.83
C PHE A 70 2.46 -6.83 -6.57
N SER A 71 3.19 -6.72 -5.46
CA SER A 71 2.71 -7.06 -4.13
C SER A 71 3.09 -5.94 -3.17
N ALA A 72 2.09 -5.37 -2.49
CA ALA A 72 2.30 -4.25 -1.58
C ALA A 72 2.11 -4.64 -0.10
N THR A 73 2.76 -3.89 0.77
CA THR A 73 2.62 -3.92 2.23
C THR A 73 2.49 -2.47 2.70
N ALA A 74 1.46 -2.18 3.50
CA ALA A 74 1.39 -0.90 4.19
C ALA A 74 2.48 -0.82 5.27
N LEU A 75 3.22 0.28 5.27
CA LEU A 75 4.16 0.66 6.32
C LEU A 75 3.46 1.77 7.12
N THR A 76 2.71 1.37 8.14
CA THR A 76 1.95 2.31 8.97
C THR A 76 2.89 2.93 9.99
N ASN A 77 3.57 4.01 9.61
CA ASN A 77 4.24 4.88 10.56
C ASN A 77 3.29 6.06 10.83
N SER A 78 2.68 6.11 12.02
CA SER A 78 1.79 7.22 12.37
C SER A 78 2.49 8.57 12.10
N PRO A 79 1.80 9.62 11.61
CA PRO A 79 2.39 10.96 11.51
C PRO A 79 2.97 11.44 12.85
N GLU A 80 2.49 10.90 13.97
CA GLU A 80 2.92 11.23 15.32
C GLU A 80 4.00 10.30 15.87
N ALA A 81 4.15 9.09 15.33
CA ALA A 81 5.10 8.08 15.79
C ALA A 81 6.58 8.52 15.67
N SER A 82 7.42 7.98 16.57
CA SER A 82 8.88 8.08 16.49
C SER A 82 9.36 7.20 15.35
N GLY A 83 9.86 7.82 14.27
CA GLY A 83 10.27 7.14 13.03
C GLY A 83 10.78 5.71 13.20
N GLU A 84 10.01 4.77 12.67
CA GLU A 84 10.32 3.35 12.71
C GLU A 84 11.44 3.03 11.70
N VAL A 85 12.21 1.98 11.97
CA VAL A 85 13.24 1.48 11.07
C VAL A 85 12.61 0.51 10.08
N LEU A 86 12.53 0.92 8.82
CA LEU A 86 12.27 0.04 7.69
C LEU A 86 13.52 -0.78 7.40
N HIS A 87 13.36 -2.10 7.44
CA HIS A 87 14.33 -3.04 6.92
C HIS A 87 13.70 -3.94 5.86
N TYR A 88 14.40 -4.17 4.76
CA TYR A 88 14.05 -5.27 3.86
C TYR A 88 15.29 -5.93 3.26
N ASP A 89 15.16 -7.23 3.00
CA ASP A 89 16.08 -8.06 2.23
C ASP A 89 15.31 -8.71 1.09
N VAL A 90 15.82 -8.57 -0.12
CA VAL A 90 15.21 -9.10 -1.34
C VAL A 90 16.25 -9.86 -2.13
N GLU A 91 15.91 -11.10 -2.51
CA GLU A 91 16.72 -11.96 -3.36
C GLU A 91 15.84 -12.60 -4.43
N VAL A 92 16.18 -12.36 -5.69
CA VAL A 92 15.47 -12.89 -6.85
C VAL A 92 16.10 -14.20 -7.30
N GLU A 93 15.27 -15.19 -7.65
CA GLU A 93 15.74 -16.40 -8.31
C GLU A 93 16.07 -16.10 -9.79
N GLY A 94 17.35 -16.20 -10.15
CA GLY A 94 17.83 -15.96 -11.51
C GLY A 94 18.41 -14.56 -11.69
N ASP A 95 18.31 -14.02 -12.91
CA ASP A 95 18.88 -12.73 -13.32
C ASP A 95 17.81 -11.70 -13.73
N THR A 96 16.53 -12.03 -13.60
CA THR A 96 15.43 -11.10 -13.84
C THR A 96 15.39 -10.05 -12.74
N GLU A 97 15.33 -8.77 -13.12
CA GLU A 97 15.29 -7.67 -12.17
C GLU A 97 13.85 -7.36 -11.72
N VAL A 98 13.72 -6.89 -10.48
CA VAL A 98 12.48 -6.34 -9.91
C VAL A 98 12.75 -4.99 -9.26
N ASP A 99 11.69 -4.22 -9.01
CA ASP A 99 11.76 -3.00 -8.24
C ASP A 99 11.21 -3.22 -6.82
N CYS A 100 11.88 -2.63 -5.84
CA CYS A 100 11.40 -2.46 -4.47
C CYS A 100 11.03 -0.98 -4.30
N LEU A 101 9.78 -0.64 -4.52
CA LEU A 101 9.30 0.74 -4.55
C LEU A 101 8.62 1.11 -3.25
N VAL A 102 8.93 2.28 -2.71
CA VAL A 102 8.18 2.85 -1.59
C VAL A 102 7.43 4.07 -2.09
N PHE A 103 6.14 4.14 -1.76
CA PHE A 103 5.24 5.24 -2.11
C PHE A 103 4.72 5.91 -0.85
N GLU A 104 4.43 7.20 -0.92
CA GLU A 104 3.45 7.81 -0.02
C GLU A 104 2.04 7.32 -0.35
N ARG A 105 1.13 7.32 0.64
CA ARG A 105 -0.26 6.84 0.50
C ARG A 105 -0.96 7.32 -0.77
N GLU A 106 -0.98 8.63 -1.01
CA GLU A 106 -1.71 9.22 -2.14
C GLU A 106 -1.14 8.74 -3.49
N ALA A 107 0.18 8.66 -3.61
CA ALA A 107 0.85 8.17 -4.82
C ALA A 107 0.56 6.68 -5.07
N TYR A 108 0.56 5.89 -3.99
CA TYR A 108 0.21 4.48 -4.07
C TYR A 108 -1.23 4.28 -4.54
N ASP A 109 -2.19 5.05 -4.02
CA ASP A 109 -3.60 4.89 -4.38
C ASP A 109 -3.82 5.13 -5.89
N ALA A 110 -3.12 6.12 -6.47
CA ALA A 110 -3.11 6.34 -7.91
C ALA A 110 -2.48 5.16 -8.67
N TYR A 111 -1.34 4.67 -8.20
CA TYR A 111 -0.64 3.52 -8.80
C TYR A 111 -1.47 2.23 -8.76
N ALA A 112 -2.13 1.95 -7.63
CA ALA A 112 -3.02 0.83 -7.44
C ALA A 112 -4.28 0.92 -8.31
N ALA A 113 -4.74 2.15 -8.61
CA ALA A 113 -5.79 2.42 -9.59
C ALA A 113 -5.32 2.26 -11.06
N GLY A 114 -4.05 1.95 -11.29
CA GLY A 114 -3.47 1.68 -12.61
C GLY A 114 -2.70 2.85 -13.21
N ALA A 115 -2.53 3.97 -12.50
CA ALA A 115 -1.63 5.03 -12.93
C ALA A 115 -0.18 4.50 -12.99
N ARG A 116 0.58 5.05 -13.92
CA ARG A 116 2.03 4.85 -14.04
C ARG A 116 2.72 6.21 -13.98
N ASP A 117 4.03 6.20 -13.80
CA ASP A 117 4.84 7.41 -13.59
C ASP A 117 4.43 8.20 -12.32
N VAL A 118 3.87 7.51 -11.33
CA VAL A 118 3.58 8.12 -10.02
C VAL A 118 4.88 8.35 -9.23
N PRO A 119 4.95 9.35 -8.33
CA PRO A 119 6.15 9.58 -7.54
C PRO A 119 6.43 8.43 -6.57
N ILE A 120 7.72 8.09 -6.41
CA ILE A 120 8.22 7.16 -5.40
C ILE A 120 9.11 7.92 -4.40
N VAL A 121 9.27 7.35 -3.22
CA VAL A 121 10.21 7.80 -2.19
C VAL A 121 11.55 7.11 -2.44
N SER A 122 12.41 7.77 -3.20
CA SER A 122 13.67 7.20 -3.69
C SER A 122 14.64 6.77 -2.57
N GLU A 123 14.58 7.44 -1.42
CA GLU A 123 15.41 7.10 -0.26
C GLU A 123 15.20 5.66 0.22
N TYR A 124 13.95 5.21 0.21
CA TYR A 124 13.53 3.89 0.68
C TYR A 124 13.35 2.88 -0.45
N SER A 125 13.56 3.28 -1.70
CA SER A 125 13.33 2.45 -2.88
C SER A 125 14.63 1.91 -3.48
N ARG A 126 14.57 0.75 -4.13
CA ARG A 126 15.65 0.17 -4.95
C ARG A 126 15.07 -0.35 -6.25
N THR A 127 15.69 -0.04 -7.37
CA THR A 127 15.15 -0.33 -8.71
C THR A 127 16.12 -1.21 -9.49
N GLY A 128 15.59 -2.09 -10.33
CA GLY A 128 16.39 -2.95 -11.20
C GLY A 128 17.29 -3.90 -10.41
N VAL A 129 16.77 -4.51 -9.34
CA VAL A 129 17.58 -5.35 -8.44
C VAL A 129 17.29 -6.83 -8.64
N THR A 130 18.35 -7.64 -8.59
CA THR A 130 18.28 -9.09 -8.37
C THR A 130 18.56 -9.45 -6.91
N LYS A 131 19.26 -8.58 -6.19
CA LYS A 131 19.50 -8.69 -4.75
C LYS A 131 19.67 -7.31 -4.11
N THR A 132 19.06 -7.07 -2.96
CA THR A 132 19.25 -5.83 -2.21
C THR A 132 18.92 -5.97 -0.73
N THR A 133 19.53 -5.12 0.09
CA THR A 133 19.18 -4.96 1.50
C THR A 133 19.12 -3.47 1.83
N LEU A 134 18.08 -3.05 2.55
CA LEU A 134 17.91 -1.69 3.05
C LEU A 134 17.64 -1.73 4.56
N THR A 135 18.26 -0.80 5.29
CA THR A 135 17.85 -0.44 6.66
C THR A 135 17.84 1.07 6.76
N ARG A 136 16.70 1.69 6.99
CA ARG A 136 16.55 3.15 7.12
C ARG A 136 15.44 3.50 8.10
N THR A 137 15.64 4.59 8.84
CA THR A 137 14.55 5.22 9.57
C THR A 137 13.59 5.85 8.57
N LEU A 138 12.31 5.49 8.66
CA LEU A 138 11.26 6.16 7.92
C LEU A 138 10.99 7.52 8.56
N ASP A 139 10.86 8.52 7.70
CA ASP A 139 10.27 9.79 8.08
C ASP A 139 8.82 9.59 8.52
N LYS A 140 8.25 10.60 9.17
CA LYS A 140 6.85 10.59 9.59
C LYS A 140 5.94 10.63 8.37
N GLY A 141 5.02 9.68 8.27
CA GLY A 141 4.05 9.62 7.19
C GLY A 141 3.57 8.22 6.87
N GLU A 142 2.52 8.12 6.05
CA GLU A 142 2.01 6.84 5.60
C GLU A 142 2.70 6.38 4.32
N TYR A 143 3.38 5.24 4.40
CA TYR A 143 4.09 4.66 3.27
C TYR A 143 3.54 3.29 2.86
N LEU A 144 3.84 2.89 1.64
CA LEU A 144 3.66 1.52 1.18
C LEU A 144 4.91 1.02 0.49
N PHE A 145 5.40 -0.12 0.94
CA PHE A 145 6.39 -0.91 0.21
C PHE A 145 5.68 -1.74 -0.86
N SER A 146 6.21 -1.75 -2.08
CA SER A 146 5.75 -2.57 -3.19
C SER A 146 6.94 -3.33 -3.76
N LEU A 147 6.84 -4.66 -3.74
CA LEU A 147 7.60 -5.49 -4.65
C LEU A 147 6.93 -5.38 -6.02
N ASP A 148 7.52 -4.58 -6.89
CA ASP A 148 6.97 -4.18 -8.18
C ASP A 148 7.63 -4.94 -9.33
N TYR A 149 6.79 -5.55 -10.15
CA TYR A 149 7.18 -6.13 -11.43
C TYR A 149 6.25 -5.59 -12.53
N THR A 150 6.00 -4.29 -12.47
CA THR A 150 5.23 -3.52 -13.44
C THR A 150 6.19 -2.67 -14.28
N SER A 151 5.66 -1.67 -15.00
CA SER A 151 6.45 -0.70 -15.76
C SER A 151 6.52 0.66 -15.05
N GLN A 152 6.43 0.69 -13.72
CA GLN A 152 6.39 1.92 -12.94
C GLN A 152 7.75 2.64 -12.93
N VAL A 153 8.87 1.90 -12.84
CA VAL A 153 10.22 2.47 -12.98
C VAL A 153 11.06 1.65 -13.94
N THR A 154 11.28 0.36 -13.65
CA THR A 154 11.98 -0.57 -14.53
C THR A 154 10.96 -1.39 -15.31
N ALA A 155 11.15 -1.54 -16.63
CA ALA A 155 10.23 -2.37 -17.41
C ALA A 155 10.43 -3.86 -17.05
N PRO A 156 9.34 -4.66 -16.89
CA PRO A 156 9.47 -6.05 -16.53
C PRO A 156 9.91 -6.87 -17.76
N SER A 157 10.56 -8.01 -17.54
CA SER A 157 10.80 -8.98 -18.61
C SER A 157 9.47 -9.64 -19.04
N GLU A 158 9.49 -10.47 -20.09
CA GLU A 158 8.31 -11.24 -20.49
C GLU A 158 8.03 -12.45 -19.59
N GLN A 159 9.02 -12.86 -18.78
CA GLN A 159 8.94 -14.05 -17.94
C GLN A 159 8.41 -13.70 -16.55
N SER A 160 7.89 -14.71 -15.84
CA SER A 160 7.56 -14.54 -14.42
C SER A 160 8.83 -14.59 -13.59
N VAL A 161 8.82 -13.91 -12.44
CA VAL A 161 9.95 -13.83 -11.52
C VAL A 161 9.57 -14.40 -10.16
N THR A 162 10.48 -15.10 -9.51
CA THR A 162 10.33 -15.59 -8.13
C THR A 162 11.27 -14.81 -7.22
N VAL A 163 10.74 -14.28 -6.13
CA VAL A 163 11.45 -13.38 -5.22
C VAL A 163 11.26 -13.83 -3.78
N ASN A 164 12.35 -13.95 -3.04
CA ASN A 164 12.35 -14.09 -1.59
C ASN A 164 12.43 -12.70 -0.98
N LEU A 165 11.51 -12.39 -0.07
CA LEU A 165 11.41 -11.10 0.61
C LEU A 165 11.37 -11.33 2.11
N TYR A 166 12.21 -10.60 2.83
CA TYR A 166 12.03 -10.26 4.24
C TYR A 166 11.78 -8.76 4.32
N LEU A 167 10.72 -8.34 5.00
CA LEU A 167 10.35 -6.95 5.23
C LEU A 167 9.99 -6.79 6.69
N GLU A 168 10.56 -5.79 7.34
CA GLU A 168 10.36 -5.50 8.75
C GLU A 168 10.22 -4.00 8.97
N LEU A 169 9.29 -3.64 9.85
CA LEU A 169 9.17 -2.31 10.42
C LEU A 169 9.28 -2.47 11.94
N ALA A 170 10.32 -1.88 12.52
CA ALA A 170 10.68 -2.08 13.92
C ALA A 170 11.05 -0.75 14.60
N GLU A 171 10.99 -0.73 15.92
CA GLU A 171 11.52 0.39 16.72
C GLU A 171 13.03 0.56 16.42
N PRO A 172 13.54 1.80 16.39
CA PRO A 172 14.98 2.00 16.43
C PRO A 172 15.52 1.32 17.69
N ALA A 173 16.59 0.52 17.54
CA ALA A 173 17.24 -0.10 18.68
C ALA A 173 17.57 0.97 19.74
N ASP A 174 17.24 0.68 21.01
CA ASP A 174 17.50 1.58 22.14
C ASP A 174 18.91 2.18 22.01
N GLN A 175 18.98 3.51 21.84
CA GLN A 175 20.23 4.26 21.84
C GLN A 175 20.75 4.50 23.26
#